data_AF-A0A3D4YJG1-F1
#
_entry.id   AF-A0A3D4YJG1-F1
#
_cell.length_a   1.000
_cell.length_b   1.000
_cell.length_c   1.000
_cell.angle_alpha   90.00
_cell.angle_beta   90.00
_cell.angle_gamma   90.00
#
_symmetry.space_group_name_H-M   'P 1'
#
loop_
_entity.id
_entity.type
_entity.pdbx_description
1 polymer ?
#
loop_
_entity_poly.entity_id
_entity_poly.type
_entity_poly.pdbx_seq_one_letter_code
_entity_poly.pdbx_strand_id
1 'polypeptide(L)'
;MAGIYAPAVTDSSTSFELTPPNAEEMRRRILAVLPQHPWLVCESSGAVLGYVYATTHMERAAYRWSVDVSAYIRHDAHRRGIARALYTALFEILVIQGYRNAYAGATPEPIAFSTLVTSRGVKAALARAEGLLRLR
;
A
#
# COMPACT_ATOMS: atom_id res chain seq x y z
N MET A 1 2.49 11.87 -8.33
CA MET A 1 2.64 10.59 -7.60
C MET A 1 4.06 10.39 -7.08
N ALA A 2 5.10 10.46 -7.92
CA ALA A 2 6.50 10.34 -7.46
C ALA A 2 6.85 11.21 -6.24
N GLY A 3 6.45 12.48 -6.24
CA GLY A 3 6.65 13.37 -5.08
C GLY A 3 5.85 13.00 -3.81
N ILE A 4 4.76 12.23 -3.92
CA ILE A 4 4.02 11.71 -2.75
C ILE A 4 4.74 10.48 -2.17
N TYR A 5 5.39 9.69 -3.03
CA TYR A 5 6.13 8.49 -2.63
C TYR A 5 7.52 8.80 -2.08
N ALA A 6 8.21 9.81 -2.62
CA ALA A 6 9.60 10.10 -2.29
C ALA A 6 9.89 10.20 -0.78
N PRO A 7 9.05 10.86 0.05
CA PRO A 7 9.25 10.88 1.51
C PRO A 7 9.22 9.50 2.17
N ALA A 8 8.51 8.53 1.58
CA ALA A 8 8.50 7.16 2.08
C ALA A 8 9.86 6.47 1.95
N VAL A 9 10.72 6.96 1.04
CA VAL A 9 12.08 6.47 0.79
C VAL A 9 13.13 7.34 1.49
N THR A 10 13.01 8.66 1.43
CA THR A 10 14.04 9.58 1.94
C THR A 10 13.90 9.87 3.43
N ASP A 11 12.65 9.93 3.93
CA ASP A 11 12.35 10.54 5.23
C ASP A 11 11.80 9.51 6.23
N SER A 12 11.60 8.25 5.80
CA SER A 12 11.04 7.19 6.64
C SER A 12 11.57 5.82 6.26
N SER A 13 11.35 4.84 7.13
CA SER A 13 11.62 3.42 6.86
C SER A 13 10.42 2.68 6.26
N THR A 14 9.39 3.39 5.78
CA THR A 14 8.13 2.77 5.31
C THR A 14 8.23 2.18 3.90
N SER A 15 9.27 2.55 3.15
CA SER A 15 9.69 1.87 1.93
C SER A 15 11.04 1.17 2.13
N PHE A 16 11.26 0.07 1.41
CA PHE A 16 12.56 -0.61 1.34
C PHE A 16 13.37 -0.21 0.10
N GLU A 17 12.87 0.74 -0.71
CA GLU A 17 13.64 1.30 -1.82
C GLU A 17 14.71 2.26 -1.29
N LEU A 18 15.88 2.29 -1.94
CA LEU A 18 17.00 3.15 -1.56
C LEU A 18 17.02 4.48 -2.32
N THR A 19 16.29 4.58 -3.43
CA THR A 19 16.27 5.77 -4.29
C THR A 19 14.84 6.02 -4.75
N PRO A 20 14.29 7.23 -4.55
CA PRO A 20 12.94 7.52 -4.99
C PRO A 20 12.78 7.36 -6.51
N PRO A 21 11.73 6.68 -6.99
CA PRO A 21 11.42 6.64 -8.40
C PRO A 21 11.10 8.05 -8.92
N ASN A 22 11.58 8.36 -10.12
CA ASN A 22 11.18 9.57 -10.82
C ASN A 22 9.78 9.42 -11.44
N ALA A 23 9.28 10.49 -12.08
CA ALA A 23 7.95 10.50 -12.68
C ALA A 23 7.77 9.43 -13.77
N GLU A 24 8.81 9.19 -14.57
CA GLU A 24 8.78 8.20 -15.65
C GLU A 24 8.71 6.77 -15.10
N GLU A 25 9.49 6.48 -14.07
CA GLU A 25 9.44 5.18 -13.38
C GLU A 25 8.07 4.93 -12.74
N MET A 26 7.52 5.94 -12.06
CA MET A 26 6.16 5.83 -11.52
C MET A 26 5.12 5.59 -12.63
N ARG A 27 5.26 6.24 -13.79
CA ARG A 27 4.39 6.01 -14.95
C ARG A 27 4.49 4.56 -15.43
N ARG A 28 5.70 4.01 -15.55
CA ARG A 28 5.91 2.60 -15.92
C ARG A 28 5.24 1.64 -14.95
N ARG A 29 5.42 1.86 -13.64
CA ARG A 29 4.79 1.04 -12.59
C ARG A 29 3.26 1.06 -12.69
N ILE A 30 2.66 2.24 -12.84
CA ILE A 30 1.21 2.37 -13.01
C ILE A 30 0.73 1.57 -14.23
N LEU A 31 1.39 1.74 -15.38
CA LEU A 31 1.02 1.03 -16.62
C LEU A 31 1.20 -0.49 -16.52
N ALA A 32 2.14 -0.98 -15.71
CA ALA A 32 2.31 -2.41 -15.45
C ALA A 32 1.22 -2.98 -14.53
N VAL A 33 0.66 -2.18 -13.62
CA VAL A 33 -0.35 -2.60 -12.64
C VAL A 33 -1.76 -2.60 -13.23
N LEU A 34 -2.12 -1.54 -13.96
CA LEU A 34 -3.49 -1.30 -14.47
C LEU A 34 -4.12 -2.45 -15.27
N PRO A 35 -3.39 -3.29 -16.03
CA PRO A 35 -4.00 -4.41 -16.75
C PRO A 35 -4.65 -5.46 -15.84
N GLN A 36 -4.22 -5.56 -14.58
CA GLN A 36 -4.66 -6.63 -13.66
C GLN A 36 -5.25 -6.12 -12.35
N HIS A 37 -4.79 -4.97 -11.85
CA HIS A 37 -5.11 -4.50 -10.52
C HIS A 37 -5.49 -3.02 -10.51
N PRO A 38 -6.38 -2.60 -9.57
CA PRO A 38 -6.75 -1.21 -9.43
C PRO A 38 -5.59 -0.34 -8.94
N TRP A 39 -5.50 0.86 -9.51
CA TRP A 39 -4.70 1.99 -9.01
C TRP A 39 -5.62 3.20 -8.87
N LEU A 40 -5.89 3.62 -7.64
CA LEU A 40 -6.84 4.70 -7.35
C LEU A 40 -6.11 5.92 -6.81
N VAL A 41 -6.63 7.09 -7.16
CA VAL A 41 -6.13 8.39 -6.68
C VAL A 41 -7.24 9.13 -5.96
N CYS A 42 -6.88 9.87 -4.91
CA CYS A 42 -7.75 10.86 -4.31
C CYS A 42 -7.28 12.23 -4.77
N GLU A 43 -8.16 12.95 -5.47
CA GLU A 43 -7.89 14.28 -5.99
C GLU A 43 -8.83 15.31 -5.33
N SER A 44 -8.31 16.50 -5.12
CA SER A 44 -9.09 17.64 -4.62
C SER A 44 -8.52 18.92 -5.22
N SER A 45 -9.39 19.76 -5.79
CA SER A 45 -9.01 21.03 -6.42
C SER A 45 -7.86 20.90 -7.44
N GLY A 46 -7.90 19.85 -8.27
CA GLY A 46 -6.89 19.59 -9.30
C GLY A 46 -5.55 19.04 -8.79
N ALA A 47 -5.43 18.72 -7.49
CA ALA A 47 -4.22 18.16 -6.92
C ALA A 47 -4.45 16.76 -6.36
N VAL A 48 -3.52 15.84 -6.65
CA VAL A 48 -3.49 14.50 -6.04
C VAL A 48 -3.07 14.63 -4.58
N LEU A 49 -3.92 14.14 -3.68
CA LEU A 49 -3.70 14.13 -2.23
C LEU A 49 -3.16 12.79 -1.72
N GLY A 50 -3.34 11.72 -2.49
CA GLY A 50 -2.85 10.39 -2.15
C GLY A 50 -3.30 9.37 -3.18
N TYR A 51 -2.72 8.18 -3.11
CA TYR A 51 -3.08 7.08 -3.99
C TYR A 51 -2.98 5.74 -3.27
N VAL A 52 -3.68 4.75 -3.78
CA VAL A 52 -3.65 3.36 -3.30
C VAL A 52 -3.66 2.43 -4.49
N TYR A 53 -2.99 1.29 -4.38
CA TYR A 53 -2.97 0.29 -5.44
C TYR A 53 -2.84 -1.12 -4.86
N ALA A 54 -3.17 -2.10 -5.69
CA ALA A 54 -2.95 -3.51 -5.42
C ALA A 54 -1.95 -4.11 -6.43
N THR A 55 -1.26 -5.17 -6.03
CA THR A 55 -0.33 -5.95 -6.87
C THR A 55 -0.42 -7.43 -6.52
N THR A 56 0.11 -8.29 -7.38
CA THR A 56 0.20 -9.73 -7.12
C THR A 56 1.02 -10.01 -5.86
N HIS A 57 0.47 -10.79 -4.93
CA HIS A 57 1.17 -11.11 -3.68
C HIS A 57 2.39 -12.04 -3.89
N MET A 58 2.21 -13.14 -4.63
CA MET A 58 3.26 -14.10 -4.96
C MET A 58 2.99 -14.78 -6.30
N GLU A 59 4.04 -15.21 -6.99
CA GLU A 59 3.96 -15.72 -8.38
C GLU A 59 3.29 -17.10 -8.50
N ARG A 60 3.35 -17.94 -7.46
CA ARG A 60 2.80 -19.30 -7.53
C ARG A 60 1.29 -19.26 -7.69
N ALA A 61 0.73 -20.09 -8.57
CA ALA A 61 -0.70 -20.13 -8.90
C ALA A 61 -1.65 -20.34 -7.70
N ALA A 62 -1.15 -20.90 -6.59
CA ALA A 62 -1.89 -21.02 -5.33
C ALA A 62 -2.26 -19.65 -4.72
N TYR A 63 -1.46 -18.61 -4.95
CA TYR A 63 -1.66 -17.26 -4.43
C TYR A 63 -2.45 -16.35 -5.36
N ARG A 64 -2.96 -16.84 -6.50
CA ARG A 64 -3.69 -16.01 -7.50
C ARG A 64 -4.91 -15.25 -6.95
N TRP A 65 -5.43 -15.65 -5.79
CA TRP A 65 -6.54 -14.99 -5.10
C TRP A 65 -6.09 -14.02 -4.01
N SER A 66 -4.80 -13.70 -3.95
CA SER A 66 -4.18 -12.86 -2.93
C SER A 66 -3.44 -11.69 -3.56
N VAL A 67 -3.58 -10.51 -2.97
CA VAL A 67 -2.92 -9.28 -3.42
C VAL A 67 -2.17 -8.59 -2.30
N ASP A 68 -1.10 -7.89 -2.64
CA ASP A 68 -0.47 -6.89 -1.77
C ASP A 68 -1.09 -5.52 -2.07
N VAL A 69 -1.40 -4.75 -1.03
CA VAL A 69 -1.97 -3.41 -1.13
C VAL A 69 -1.05 -2.40 -0.48
N SER A 70 -0.98 -1.20 -1.06
CA SER A 70 -0.14 -0.11 -0.58
C SER A 70 -0.80 1.23 -0.82
N ALA A 71 -0.71 2.13 0.16
CA ALA A 71 -1.27 3.47 0.07
C ALA A 71 -0.23 4.51 0.52
N TYR A 72 -0.17 5.64 -0.21
CA TYR A 72 0.69 6.77 0.11
C TYR A 72 -0.13 8.06 0.08
N ILE A 73 -0.10 8.81 1.17
CA ILE A 73 -0.84 10.06 1.33
C ILE A 73 0.15 11.21 1.46
N ARG A 74 -0.11 12.30 0.73
CA ARG A 74 0.66 13.53 0.79
C ARG A 74 0.68 14.06 2.22
N HIS A 75 1.84 14.46 2.72
CA HIS A 75 2.06 14.79 4.14
C HIS A 75 1.10 15.86 4.69
N ASP A 76 0.85 16.92 3.91
CA ASP A 76 -0.10 18.00 4.22
C ASP A 76 -1.59 17.58 4.21
N ALA A 77 -1.90 16.38 3.71
CA ALA A 77 -3.26 15.86 3.59
C ALA A 77 -3.57 14.75 4.63
N HIS A 78 -2.65 14.50 5.57
CA HIS A 78 -2.84 13.51 6.63
C HIS A 78 -3.99 13.85 7.58
N ARG A 79 -4.50 12.84 8.30
CA ARG A 79 -5.61 12.97 9.28
C ARG A 79 -6.96 13.47 8.73
N ARG A 80 -7.13 13.48 7.40
CA ARG A 80 -8.38 13.87 6.72
C ARG A 80 -9.25 12.68 6.29
N GLY A 81 -8.95 11.48 6.75
CA GLY A 81 -9.67 10.25 6.36
C GLY A 81 -9.39 9.75 4.93
N ILE A 82 -8.43 10.35 4.21
CA ILE A 82 -8.12 10.01 2.81
C ILE A 82 -7.70 8.55 2.65
N ALA A 83 -6.77 8.07 3.48
CA ALA A 83 -6.35 6.66 3.46
C ALA A 83 -7.54 5.71 3.67
N ARG A 84 -8.45 6.04 4.60
CA ARG A 84 -9.65 5.25 4.87
C ARG A 84 -10.51 5.17 3.61
N ALA A 85 -10.80 6.31 2.98
CA ALA A 85 -11.63 6.38 1.78
C ALA A 85 -11.02 5.58 0.62
N LEU A 86 -9.72 5.76 0.37
CA LEU A 86 -8.99 5.03 -0.67
C LEU A 86 -9.01 3.52 -0.44
N TYR A 87 -8.70 3.04 0.77
CA TYR A 87 -8.79 1.62 1.09
C TYR A 87 -10.23 1.09 0.99
N THR A 88 -11.26 1.91 1.23
CA THR A 88 -12.66 1.46 1.08
C THR A 88 -12.91 1.09 -0.38
N ALA A 89 -12.67 2.04 -1.26
CA ALA A 89 -12.90 1.88 -2.69
C ALA A 89 -12.06 0.74 -3.26
N LEU A 90 -10.79 0.63 -2.83
CA LEU A 90 -9.92 -0.46 -3.26
C LEU A 90 -10.50 -1.83 -2.89
N PHE A 91 -10.88 -2.03 -1.63
CA PHE A 91 -11.39 -3.34 -1.18
C PHE A 91 -12.72 -3.70 -1.83
N GLU A 92 -13.61 -2.72 -2.05
CA GLU A 92 -14.85 -2.95 -2.80
C GLU A 92 -14.57 -3.47 -4.22
N ILE A 93 -13.61 -2.86 -4.93
CA ILE A 93 -13.19 -3.32 -6.26
C ILE A 93 -12.58 -4.72 -6.20
N LEU A 94 -11.66 -4.97 -5.25
CA LEU A 94 -10.98 -6.25 -5.13
C LEU A 94 -11.94 -7.41 -4.80
N VAL A 95 -12.98 -7.14 -4.01
CA VAL A 95 -14.05 -8.11 -3.72
C VAL A 95 -14.83 -8.45 -4.99
N ILE A 96 -15.19 -7.45 -5.80
CA ILE A 96 -15.88 -7.64 -7.08
C ILE A 96 -15.00 -8.42 -8.07
N GLN A 97 -13.68 -8.17 -8.07
CA GLN A 97 -12.70 -8.91 -8.88
C GLN A 97 -12.47 -10.37 -8.39
N GLY A 98 -13.01 -10.75 -7.23
CA GLY A 98 -12.95 -12.11 -6.69
C GLY A 98 -11.72 -12.44 -5.84
N TYR A 99 -10.90 -11.44 -5.49
CA TYR A 99 -9.78 -11.64 -4.55
C TYR A 99 -10.28 -11.99 -3.14
N ARG A 100 -9.50 -12.79 -2.42
CA ARG A 100 -9.87 -13.35 -1.10
C ARG A 100 -9.03 -12.82 0.04
N ASN A 101 -7.75 -12.52 -0.23
CA ASN A 101 -6.84 -11.98 0.77
C ASN A 101 -6.17 -10.72 0.25
N ALA A 102 -6.07 -9.71 1.11
CA ALA A 102 -5.27 -8.53 0.87
C ALA A 102 -4.25 -8.40 2.01
N TYR A 103 -2.98 -8.27 1.65
CA TYR A 103 -1.87 -8.13 2.57
C TYR A 103 -1.31 -6.72 2.47
N ALA A 104 -0.89 -6.16 3.60
CA ALA A 104 -0.22 -4.88 3.61
C ALA A 104 1.02 -4.96 4.50
N GLY A 105 2.17 -4.65 3.91
CA GLY A 105 3.41 -4.50 4.65
C GLY A 105 3.37 -3.23 5.48
N ALA A 106 3.74 -3.35 6.76
CA ALA A 106 3.91 -2.20 7.64
C ALA A 106 5.22 -2.36 8.38
N THR A 107 6.02 -1.30 8.45
CA THR A 107 7.14 -1.26 9.39
C THR A 107 6.61 -0.99 10.80
N PRO A 108 7.35 -1.39 11.86
CA PRO A 108 6.87 -1.29 13.24
C PRO A 108 6.57 0.14 13.73
N GLU A 109 6.99 1.17 12.99
CA GLU A 109 7.11 2.55 13.46
C GLU A 109 5.96 3.51 13.10
N PRO A 110 4.87 3.13 12.41
CA PRO A 110 3.63 3.89 12.62
C PRO A 110 2.47 2.99 13.03
N ILE A 111 2.22 3.00 14.34
CA ILE A 111 1.03 2.46 15.05
C ILE A 111 -0.29 2.84 14.33
N ALA A 112 -0.34 4.02 13.70
CA ALA A 112 -1.51 4.54 12.98
C ALA A 112 -1.97 3.65 11.81
N PHE A 113 -1.07 2.94 11.14
CA PHE A 113 -1.43 2.04 10.04
C PHE A 113 -2.15 0.78 10.53
N SER A 114 -1.64 0.18 11.62
CA SER A 114 -2.19 -1.05 12.22
C SER A 114 -3.65 -0.87 12.66
N THR A 115 -3.98 0.28 13.25
CA THR A 115 -5.34 0.59 13.71
C THR A 115 -6.35 0.69 12.55
N LEU A 116 -5.95 1.30 11.43
CA LEU A 116 -6.81 1.48 10.27
C LEU A 116 -7.15 0.12 9.62
N VAL A 117 -6.15 -0.73 9.41
CA VAL A 117 -6.28 -2.03 8.74
C VAL A 117 -7.09 -3.02 9.58
N THR A 118 -6.86 -3.06 10.90
CA THR A 118 -7.53 -4.01 11.80
C THR A 118 -9.05 -3.77 11.90
N SER A 119 -9.51 -2.52 11.73
CA SER A 119 -10.93 -2.16 11.79
C SER A 119 -11.82 -2.75 10.69
N ARG A 120 -11.25 -3.44 9.69
CA ARG A 120 -11.95 -4.00 8.52
C ARG A 120 -11.91 -5.52 8.39
N GLY A 121 -11.56 -6.23 9.47
CA GLY A 121 -11.49 -7.69 9.46
C GLY A 121 -10.21 -8.25 8.82
N VAL A 122 -9.24 -7.39 8.47
CA VAL A 122 -7.87 -7.81 8.18
C VAL A 122 -7.19 -8.13 9.51
N LYS A 123 -6.77 -9.39 9.70
CA LYS A 123 -5.95 -9.77 10.86
C LYS A 123 -4.54 -9.23 10.66
N ALA A 124 -4.16 -8.21 11.42
CA ALA A 124 -2.78 -7.74 11.45
C ALA A 124 -1.89 -8.80 12.11
N ALA A 125 -1.03 -9.45 11.32
CA ALA A 125 0.07 -10.25 11.85
C ALA A 125 1.30 -9.34 11.97
N LEU A 126 1.51 -8.74 13.14
CA LEU A 126 2.74 -8.03 13.44
C LEU A 126 3.84 -9.06 13.66
N ALA A 127 4.72 -9.24 12.67
CA ALA A 127 5.97 -9.96 12.89
C ALA A 127 6.88 -9.08 13.77
N ARG A 128 6.86 -9.29 15.08
CA ARG A 128 7.89 -8.72 15.96
C ARG A 128 9.22 -9.37 15.58
N ALA A 129 10.17 -8.57 15.11
CA ALA A 129 11.54 -8.99 14.83
C ALA A 129 12.37 -9.20 16.12
N GLU A 130 11.76 -9.77 17.16
CA GLU A 130 12.43 -10.15 18.41
C GLU A 130 12.38 -11.68 18.51
N GLY A 131 13.34 -12.37 17.89
CA GLY A 131 13.48 -13.82 18.15
C GLY A 131 14.26 -14.69 17.16
N LEU A 132 14.65 -14.22 15.99
CA LEU A 132 15.38 -15.06 15.00
C LEU A 132 16.90 -14.89 15.07
N LEU A 133 17.46 -15.05 16.27
CA LEU A 133 18.90 -15.18 16.51
C LEU A 133 19.21 -16.36 17.41
N ARG A 134 18.61 -17.54 17.16
CA ARG A 134 19.18 -18.84 17.58
C ARG A 134 18.73 -19.96 16.62
N LEU A 135 19.54 -20.23 15.62
CA LEU A 135 19.70 -21.58 15.09
C LEU A 135 21.16 -21.96 15.30
N ARG A 136 21.37 -22.93 16.19
CA ARG A 136 22.57 -23.77 16.21
C ARG A 136 22.41 -24.85 15.13
#